data_AF-A0A7Z9S637-F1
#
_entry.id   AF-A0A7Z9S637-F1
#
_cell.length_a   1.000
_cell.length_b   1.000
_cell.length_c   1.000
_cell.angle_alpha   90.00
_cell.angle_beta   90.00
_cell.angle_gamma   90.00
#
_symmetry.space_group_name_H-M   'P 1'
#
loop_
_entity.id
_entity.type
_entity.pdbx_description
1 polymer ?
#
loop_
_entity_poly.entity_id
_entity_poly.type
_entity_poly.pdbx_seq_one_letter_code
_entity_poly.pdbx_strand_id
1 'polypeptide(L)'
;MLDAIEPIITEFLEAMDDLRDNYQFKTDQNLRATMEEMEASINELMAAITGRFENFERGTKHMWDEISAERFHKVEQLISSYHTTIGGVLCSLSVKMEAWARLFPTPSSGGPGKRAEFIMSEMKQGMENIQEIEDSAPMLSGLS
;
A
#
# COMPACT_ATOMS: atom_id res chain seq x y z
N MET A 1 10.79 6.95 1.24
CA MET A 1 9.77 6.31 2.11
C MET A 1 9.26 5.05 1.43
N LEU A 2 8.79 5.16 0.18
CA LEU A 2 8.40 4.02 -0.65
C LEU A 2 9.56 3.02 -0.88
N ASP A 3 10.73 3.50 -1.27
CA ASP A 3 11.92 2.66 -1.46
C ASP A 3 12.38 1.91 -0.19
N ALA A 4 11.96 2.38 0.99
CA ALA A 4 12.30 1.77 2.27
C ALA A 4 11.30 0.68 2.68
N ILE A 5 10.04 0.79 2.25
CA ILE A 5 9.00 -0.20 2.56
C ILE A 5 8.93 -1.30 1.49
N GLU A 6 9.31 -1.01 0.24
CA GLU A 6 9.27 -1.95 -0.88
C GLU A 6 9.92 -3.31 -0.56
N PRO A 7 11.13 -3.39 0.04
CA PRO A 7 11.73 -4.68 0.37
C PRO A 7 10.91 -5.49 1.37
N ILE A 8 10.25 -4.80 2.33
CA ILE A 8 9.42 -5.44 3.36
C ILE A 8 8.13 -5.98 2.73
N ILE A 9 7.56 -5.23 1.78
CA ILE A 9 6.40 -5.67 1.01
C ILE A 9 6.76 -6.90 0.19
N THR A 10 7.89 -6.91 -0.52
CA THR A 10 8.35 -8.07 -1.28
C THR A 10 8.49 -9.30 -0.38
N GLU A 11 9.19 -9.17 0.75
CA GLU A 11 9.35 -10.28 1.71
C GLU A 11 7.98 -10.77 2.25
N PHE A 12 7.05 -9.85 2.50
CA PHE A 12 5.70 -10.19 2.93
C PHE A 12 4.93 -10.98 1.87
N LEU A 13 4.98 -10.55 0.60
CA LEU A 13 4.32 -11.25 -0.51
C LEU A 13 4.91 -12.66 -0.72
N GLU A 14 6.23 -12.78 -0.69
CA GLU A 14 6.92 -14.08 -0.74
C GLU A 14 6.47 -15.01 0.41
N ALA A 15 6.34 -14.47 1.63
CA ALA A 15 5.87 -15.24 2.76
C ALA A 15 4.40 -15.71 2.61
N MET A 16 3.55 -14.94 1.92
CA MET A 16 2.19 -15.39 1.59
C MET A 16 2.19 -16.51 0.56
N ASP A 17 3.06 -16.45 -0.45
CA ASP A 17 3.21 -17.53 -1.42
C ASP A 17 3.72 -18.83 -0.77
N ASP A 18 4.72 -18.73 0.12
CA ASP A 18 5.17 -19.88 0.93
C ASP A 18 4.05 -20.50 1.76
N LEU A 19 3.13 -19.67 2.29
CA LEU A 19 1.96 -20.14 3.04
C LEU A 19 0.91 -20.81 2.14
N ARG A 20 0.70 -20.31 0.90
CA ARG A 20 -0.22 -20.90 -0.07
C ARG A 20 0.19 -22.31 -0.48
N ASP A 21 1.50 -22.56 -0.52
CA ASP A 21 2.09 -23.85 -0.88
C ASP A 21 2.29 -24.78 0.34
N ASN A 22 2.17 -24.24 1.55
CA ASN A 22 2.34 -25.01 2.77
C ASN A 22 1.28 -26.11 2.90
N TYR A 23 1.71 -27.36 3.18
CA TYR A 23 0.80 -28.50 3.28
C TYR A 23 -0.33 -28.32 4.31
N GLN A 24 -0.09 -27.56 5.39
CA GLN A 24 -1.07 -27.30 6.44
C GLN A 24 -2.18 -26.34 5.97
N PHE A 25 -1.86 -25.41 5.07
CA PHE A 25 -2.72 -24.26 4.74
C PHE A 25 -3.17 -24.23 3.28
N LYS A 26 -2.57 -25.04 2.40
CA LYS A 26 -2.92 -25.09 0.97
C LYS A 26 -4.38 -25.42 0.68
N THR A 27 -5.10 -26.01 1.62
CA THR A 27 -6.54 -26.31 1.50
C THR A 27 -7.45 -25.32 2.25
N ASP A 28 -6.87 -24.37 3.00
CA ASP A 28 -7.61 -23.34 3.72
C ASP A 28 -8.07 -22.25 2.75
N GLN A 29 -9.33 -22.32 2.34
CA GLN A 29 -9.92 -21.38 1.38
C GLN A 29 -10.08 -19.97 1.95
N ASN A 30 -10.28 -19.83 3.25
CA ASN A 30 -10.48 -18.53 3.89
C ASN A 30 -9.16 -17.76 3.98
N LEU A 31 -8.09 -18.45 4.37
CA LEU A 31 -6.75 -17.88 4.37
C LEU A 31 -6.31 -17.52 2.95
N ARG A 32 -6.59 -18.37 1.96
CA ARG A 32 -6.30 -18.08 0.55
C ARG A 32 -7.00 -16.84 0.04
N ALA A 33 -8.32 -16.74 0.21
CA ALA A 33 -9.08 -15.56 -0.19
C ALA A 33 -8.56 -14.29 0.48
N THR A 34 -8.26 -14.36 1.78
CA THR A 34 -7.69 -13.21 2.52
C THR A 34 -6.32 -12.78 1.97
N MET A 35 -5.44 -13.73 1.65
CA MET A 35 -4.13 -13.41 1.05
C MET A 35 -4.25 -12.90 -0.39
N GLU A 36 -5.22 -13.38 -1.17
CA GLU A 36 -5.49 -12.89 -2.54
C GLU A 36 -6.01 -11.44 -2.52
N GLU A 37 -6.99 -11.15 -1.66
CA GLU A 37 -7.50 -9.79 -1.45
C GLU A 37 -6.38 -8.85 -1.01
N MET A 38 -5.54 -9.29 -0.08
CA MET A 38 -4.44 -8.50 0.45
C MET A 38 -3.36 -8.20 -0.59
N GLU A 39 -2.98 -9.19 -1.39
CA GLU A 39 -2.05 -9.01 -2.50
C GLU A 39 -2.61 -8.02 -3.54
N ALA A 40 -3.90 -8.17 -3.90
CA ALA A 40 -4.56 -7.26 -4.83
C ALA A 40 -4.56 -5.83 -4.30
N SER A 41 -4.97 -5.61 -3.04
CA SER A 41 -4.96 -4.28 -2.44
C SER A 41 -3.55 -3.68 -2.39
N ILE A 42 -2.52 -4.44 -2.00
CA ILE A 42 -1.14 -3.93 -1.98
C ILE A 42 -0.69 -3.50 -3.38
N ASN A 43 -0.96 -4.32 -4.40
CA ASN A 43 -0.60 -4.02 -5.79
C ASN A 43 -1.34 -2.79 -6.32
N GLU A 44 -2.63 -2.66 -6.04
CA GLU A 44 -3.45 -1.49 -6.42
C GLU A 44 -2.95 -0.21 -5.75
N LEU A 45 -2.62 -0.27 -4.46
CA LEU A 45 -2.06 0.86 -3.72
C LEU A 45 -0.72 1.29 -4.33
N MET A 46 0.19 0.35 -4.61
CA MET A 46 1.49 0.64 -5.22
C MET A 46 1.33 1.26 -6.61
N ALA A 47 0.42 0.74 -7.43
CA ALA A 47 0.10 1.28 -8.75
C ALA A 47 -0.49 2.69 -8.66
N ALA A 48 -1.46 2.91 -7.76
CA ALA A 48 -2.09 4.21 -7.55
C ALA A 48 -1.08 5.26 -7.08
N ILE A 49 -0.17 4.90 -6.17
CA ILE A 49 0.87 5.82 -5.69
C ILE A 49 1.85 6.15 -6.82
N THR A 50 2.32 5.15 -7.57
CA THR A 50 3.21 5.35 -8.72
C THR A 50 2.57 6.26 -9.77
N GLY A 51 1.31 6.01 -10.13
CA GLY A 51 0.58 6.84 -11.08
C GLY A 51 0.39 8.29 -10.60
N ARG A 52 0.16 8.50 -9.30
CA ARG A 52 0.07 9.85 -8.72
C ARG A 52 1.41 10.60 -8.81
N PHE A 53 2.54 9.92 -8.59
CA PHE A 53 3.87 10.50 -8.77
C PHE A 53 4.17 10.85 -10.24
N GLU A 54 3.89 9.95 -11.17
CA GLU A 54 4.08 10.21 -12.61
C GLU A 54 3.23 11.38 -13.11
N ASN A 55 1.98 11.47 -12.65
CA ASN A 55 1.08 12.57 -12.97
C ASN A 55 1.58 13.90 -12.40
N PHE A 56 2.13 13.89 -11.18
CA PHE A 56 2.75 15.07 -10.58
C PHE A 56 3.95 15.55 -11.40
N GLU A 57 4.87 14.65 -11.74
CA GLU A 57 6.07 14.98 -12.50
C GLU A 57 5.72 15.55 -13.88
N ARG A 58 4.77 14.92 -14.57
CA ARG A 58 4.29 15.38 -15.88
C ARG A 58 3.59 16.74 -15.80
N GLY A 59 2.72 16.93 -14.82
CA GLY A 59 1.95 18.16 -14.64
C GLY A 59 2.82 19.36 -14.27
N THR A 60 3.91 19.13 -13.53
CA THR A 60 4.83 20.19 -13.10
C THR A 60 5.86 20.56 -14.16
N LYS A 61 6.24 19.63 -15.05
CA LYS A 61 7.29 19.84 -16.07
C LYS A 61 7.04 21.04 -16.99
N HIS A 62 5.78 21.29 -17.36
CA HIS A 62 5.38 22.43 -18.22
C HIS A 62 4.72 23.56 -17.44
N MET A 63 4.47 23.39 -16.14
CA MET A 63 3.82 24.43 -15.34
C MET A 63 4.75 25.62 -15.12
N TRP A 64 6.04 25.36 -14.89
CA TRP A 64 7.05 26.42 -14.67
C TRP A 64 7.23 27.32 -15.90
N ASP A 65 6.89 26.83 -17.09
CA ASP A 65 7.02 27.56 -18.36
C ASP A 65 5.96 28.68 -18.49
N GLU A 66 4.78 28.53 -17.87
CA GLU A 66 3.67 29.50 -17.91
C GLU A 66 2.98 29.67 -16.55
N ILE A 67 3.71 30.18 -15.55
CA ILE A 67 3.15 30.38 -14.21
C ILE A 67 2.05 31.44 -14.18
N SER A 68 0.89 31.05 -13.66
CA SER A 68 -0.21 31.93 -13.25
C SER A 68 -0.64 31.62 -11.82
N ALA A 69 -1.32 32.57 -11.16
CA ALA A 69 -1.84 32.37 -9.80
C ALA A 69 -2.82 31.19 -9.71
N GLU A 70 -3.62 30.96 -10.75
CA GLU A 70 -4.55 29.83 -10.82
C GLU A 70 -3.80 28.49 -10.90
N ARG A 71 -2.75 28.40 -11.73
CA ARG A 71 -1.92 27.20 -11.84
C ARG A 71 -1.17 26.91 -10.55
N PHE A 72 -0.71 27.94 -9.85
CA PHE A 72 -0.09 27.81 -8.53
C PHE A 72 -1.05 27.20 -7.51
N HIS A 73 -2.29 27.68 -7.45
CA HIS A 73 -3.28 27.15 -6.51
C HIS A 73 -3.70 25.70 -6.84
N LYS A 74 -3.77 25.34 -8.13
CA LYS A 74 -4.01 23.93 -8.54
C LYS A 74 -2.90 22.99 -8.06
N VAL A 75 -1.63 23.42 -8.12
CA VAL A 75 -0.52 22.62 -7.60
C VAL A 75 -0.49 22.57 -6.09
N GLU A 76 -0.79 23.67 -5.40
CA GLU A 76 -0.94 23.68 -3.94
C GLU A 76 -2.01 22.68 -3.47
N GLN A 77 -3.17 22.64 -4.13
CA GLN A 77 -4.23 21.68 -3.85
C GLN A 77 -3.79 20.24 -4.14
N LEU A 78 -3.11 20.02 -5.26
CA LEU A 78 -2.59 18.71 -5.64
C LEU A 78 -1.59 18.17 -4.59
N ILE A 79 -0.63 19.00 -4.18
CA ILE A 79 0.38 18.66 -3.17
C ILE A 79 -0.28 18.37 -1.81
N SER A 80 -1.22 19.22 -1.39
CA SER A 80 -1.91 19.07 -0.09
C SER A 80 -2.79 17.81 -0.04
N SER A 81 -3.48 17.52 -1.14
CA SER A 81 -4.28 16.30 -1.30
C SER A 81 -3.39 15.05 -1.24
N TYR A 82 -2.28 15.04 -1.99
CA TYR A 82 -1.33 13.94 -1.97
C TYR A 82 -0.69 13.71 -0.60
N HIS A 83 -0.28 14.76 0.11
CA HIS A 83 0.27 14.61 1.45
C HIS A 83 -0.70 13.95 2.43
N THR A 84 -2.00 14.22 2.28
CA THR A 84 -3.02 13.68 3.17
C THR A 84 -3.33 12.22 2.84
N THR A 85 -3.62 11.93 1.57
CA THR A 85 -4.05 10.59 1.14
C THR A 85 -2.86 9.64 0.98
N ILE A 86 -1.87 9.99 0.15
CA ILE A 86 -0.70 9.12 -0.08
C ILE A 86 0.07 8.95 1.22
N GLY A 87 0.23 10.03 1.98
CA GLY A 87 0.86 9.98 3.30
C GLY A 87 0.10 9.09 4.28
N GLY A 88 -1.23 9.17 4.33
CA GLY A 88 -2.07 8.33 5.18
C GLY A 88 -1.98 6.84 4.83
N VAL A 89 -2.11 6.50 3.55
CA VAL A 89 -1.98 5.13 3.04
C VAL A 89 -0.58 4.57 3.33
N LEU A 90 0.47 5.30 2.95
CA LEU A 90 1.85 4.85 3.13
C LEU A 90 2.21 4.70 4.60
N CYS A 91 1.77 5.61 5.47
CA CYS A 91 2.01 5.53 6.91
C CYS A 91 1.35 4.28 7.49
N SER A 92 0.06 4.05 7.21
CA SER A 92 -0.68 2.89 7.69
C SER A 92 -0.08 1.58 7.19
N LEU A 93 0.29 1.51 5.91
CA LEU A 93 0.98 0.35 5.35
C LEU A 93 2.35 0.13 6.00
N SER A 94 3.13 1.20 6.20
CA SER A 94 4.45 1.14 6.88
C SER A 94 4.32 0.56 8.28
N VAL A 95 3.35 1.00 9.07
CA VAL A 95 3.13 0.47 10.43
C VAL A 95 2.85 -1.03 10.42
N LYS A 96 2.05 -1.51 9.45
CA LYS A 96 1.73 -2.94 9.32
C LYS A 96 2.92 -3.76 8.84
N MET A 97 3.67 -3.26 7.85
CA MET A 97 4.89 -3.87 7.35
C MET A 97 5.99 -3.92 8.42
N GLU A 98 6.18 -2.86 9.19
CA GLU A 98 7.13 -2.83 10.31
C GLU A 98 6.72 -3.79 11.44
N ALA A 99 5.41 -3.90 11.73
CA ALA A 99 4.91 -4.87 12.70
C ALA A 99 5.20 -6.31 12.25
N TRP A 100 5.01 -6.61 10.96
CA TRP A 100 5.39 -7.88 10.35
C TRP A 100 6.89 -8.14 10.49
N ALA A 101 7.73 -7.23 10.00
CA ALA A 101 9.20 -7.37 10.02
C ALA A 101 9.74 -7.53 11.44
N ARG A 102 9.14 -6.87 12.44
CA ARG A 102 9.52 -7.02 13.84
C ARG A 102 9.17 -8.39 14.41
N LEU A 103 8.04 -8.98 14.00
CA LEU A 103 7.59 -10.29 14.47
C LEU A 103 8.27 -11.44 13.71
N PHE A 104 8.60 -11.22 12.44
CA PHE A 104 9.16 -12.20 11.52
C PHE A 104 10.40 -11.64 10.81
N PRO A 105 11.50 -11.33 11.54
CA PRO A 105 12.68 -10.65 10.99
C PRO A 105 13.52 -11.51 10.04
N THR A 106 13.19 -12.78 9.88
CA THR A 106 13.82 -13.68 8.92
C THR A 106 12.78 -14.64 8.34
N PRO A 107 13.03 -15.25 7.17
CA PRO A 107 12.17 -16.28 6.60
C PRO A 107 11.93 -17.50 7.51
N SER A 108 12.82 -17.75 8.47
CA SER A 108 12.67 -18.84 9.45
C SER A 108 11.99 -18.43 10.76
N SER A 109 11.79 -17.13 10.97
CA SER A 109 11.17 -16.58 12.17
C SER A 109 9.66 -16.75 12.13
N GLY A 110 9.11 -17.37 13.18
CA GLY A 110 7.67 -17.65 13.31
C GLY A 110 7.22 -18.79 12.39
N GLY A 111 6.69 -19.86 12.99
CA GLY A 111 6.17 -20.98 12.21
C GLY A 111 4.98 -20.57 11.31
N PRO A 112 4.69 -21.34 10.25
CA PRO A 112 3.60 -21.06 9.30
C PRO A 112 2.27 -20.69 9.98
N GLY A 113 1.89 -21.37 11.06
CA GLY A 113 0.66 -21.05 11.79
C GLY A 113 0.66 -19.68 12.46
N LYS A 114 1.78 -19.22 13.01
CA LYS A 114 1.88 -17.89 13.63
C LYS A 114 1.81 -16.77 12.59
N ARG A 115 2.34 -17.02 11.39
CA ARG A 115 2.24 -16.10 10.26
C ARG A 115 0.81 -16.03 9.73
N ALA A 116 0.17 -17.18 9.54
CA ALA A 116 -1.23 -17.25 9.14
C ALA A 116 -2.16 -16.56 10.16
N GLU A 117 -1.93 -16.77 11.46
CA GLU A 117 -2.67 -16.09 12.53
C GLU A 117 -2.54 -14.57 12.42
N PHE A 118 -1.31 -14.06 12.30
CA PHE A 118 -1.06 -12.62 12.17
C PHE A 118 -1.72 -12.03 10.92
N ILE A 119 -1.70 -12.75 9.79
CA ILE A 119 -2.39 -12.32 8.57
C ILE A 119 -3.89 -12.18 8.82
N MET A 120 -4.49 -13.20 9.44
CA MET A 120 -5.94 -13.25 9.65
C MET A 120 -6.43 -12.26 10.71
N SER A 121 -5.62 -11.94 11.73
CA SER A 121 -6.04 -11.07 12.83
C SER A 121 -5.62 -9.61 12.65
N GLU A 122 -4.35 -9.35 12.32
CA GLU A 122 -3.77 -8.01 12.37
C GLU A 122 -3.71 -7.35 10.99
N MET A 123 -3.34 -8.13 9.97
CA MET A 123 -3.17 -7.62 8.62
C MET A 123 -4.51 -7.37 7.96
N LYS A 124 -5.43 -8.34 8.01
CA LYS A 124 -6.76 -8.21 7.39
C LYS A 124 -7.46 -6.92 7.81
N GLN A 125 -7.63 -6.69 9.11
CA GLN A 125 -8.23 -5.47 9.63
C GLN A 125 -7.41 -4.22 9.24
N GLY A 126 -6.08 -4.33 9.23
CA GLY A 126 -5.20 -3.24 8.80
C GLY A 126 -5.47 -2.81 7.37
N MET A 127 -5.64 -3.78 6.47
CA MET A 127 -5.89 -3.54 5.05
C MET A 127 -7.28 -2.98 4.79
N GLU A 128 -8.31 -3.45 5.51
CA GLU A 128 -9.66 -2.88 5.44
C GLU A 128 -9.63 -1.36 5.74
N ASN A 129 -8.93 -0.95 6.81
CA ASN A 129 -8.77 0.48 7.13
C ASN A 129 -7.97 1.26 6.08
N ILE A 130 -6.95 0.64 5.46
CA ILE A 130 -6.16 1.29 4.41
C ILE A 130 -7.02 1.53 3.17
N GLN A 131 -7.87 0.57 2.81
CA GLN A 131 -8.79 0.70 1.69
C GLN A 131 -9.80 1.84 1.94
N GLU A 132 -10.34 1.96 3.15
CA GLU A 132 -11.23 3.08 3.50
C GLU A 132 -10.54 4.46 3.34
N ILE A 133 -9.25 4.55 3.68
CA ILE A 133 -8.46 5.78 3.47
C ILE A 133 -8.28 6.05 1.97
N GLU A 134 -8.01 5.02 1.18
CA GLU A 134 -7.87 5.10 -0.27
C GLU A 134 -9.19 5.56 -0.94
N ASP A 135 -10.30 4.93 -0.60
CA ASP A 135 -11.64 5.24 -1.14
C ASP A 135 -12.08 6.68 -0.81
N SER A 136 -11.57 7.23 0.31
CA SER A 136 -11.83 8.62 0.71
C SER A 136 -11.00 9.66 -0.08
N ALA A 137 -10.06 9.19 -0.92
CA ALA A 137 -9.20 10.05 -1.72
C ALA A 137 -10.00 10.85 -2.75
N PRO A 138 -9.74 12.17 -2.89
CA PRO A 138 -10.31 12.93 -4.00
C PRO A 138 -9.79 12.36 -5.34
N MET A 139 -10.72 11.96 -6.22
CA MET A 139 -10.37 11.57 -7.59
C MET A 139 -9.86 12.79 -8.36
N LEU A 140 -8.63 12.70 -8.88
CA LEU A 140 -7.98 13.78 -9.64
C LEU A 140 -8.78 14.24 -10.87
N SER A 141 -9.63 13.38 -11.41
CA SER A 141 -10.54 13.69 -12.53
C SER A 141 -11.62 14.71 -12.18
N GLY A 142 -11.86 15.01 -10.90
CA GLY A 142 -12.79 16.05 -10.48
C GLY A 142 -12.24 17.49 -10.56
N LEU A 143 -10.97 17.65 -10.96
CA LEU A 143 -10.29 18.95 -11.07
C LEU A 143 -10.23 19.50 -12.51
N SER A 144 -10.94 18.86 -13.44
CA SER A 144 -11.07 19.32 -14.84
C SER A 144 -12.09 20.44 -15.00
#